data_AF-A0A0Q6TBY6-F1
#
_entry.id   AF-A0A0Q6TBY6-F1
#
_cell.length_a   1.000
_cell.length_b   1.000
_cell.length_c   1.000
_cell.angle_alpha   90.00
_cell.angle_beta   90.00
_cell.angle_gamma   90.00
#
_symmetry.space_group_name_H-M   'P 1'
#
loop_
_entity.id
_entity.type
_entity.pdbx_description
1 polymer ?
#
loop_
_entity_poly.entity_id
_entity_poly.type
_entity_poly.pdbx_seq_one_letter_code
_entity_poly.pdbx_strand_id
1 'polypeptide(L)'
;MQSEIDAVSVVWFHDRQLRERDWPVMSQGAGPGGGVWAWIDDNHRYNGLLWREEDRARRLDVPPAEIAAGKRLIDRYNQKRNDAVEAIDETLLACLNQVVCQPGARLSSETAGAMVDRLSILALKIHHMRAQAQRAAADEDHVRACTGKLERLLTQRQDLMSCLDLLLAEARAGQAYFKLYRQFKMYNDPALNPYLNGQAPRNGRATP
;
A
#
# COMPACT_ATOMS: atom_id res chain seq x y z
N MET A 1 25.93 2.35 1.18
CA MET A 1 24.86 3.35 1.38
C MET A 1 23.77 2.65 2.17
N GLN A 2 23.71 2.84 3.48
CA GLN A 2 22.64 2.27 4.31
C GLN A 2 21.32 2.83 3.79
N SER A 3 20.37 1.98 3.40
CA SER A 3 19.02 2.44 3.08
C SER A 3 18.31 2.74 4.40
N GLU A 4 18.63 3.90 4.98
CA GLU A 4 18.01 4.34 6.22
C GLU A 4 16.63 4.92 5.87
N ILE A 5 15.59 4.23 6.31
CA ILE A 5 14.22 4.74 6.31
C ILE A 5 13.73 4.80 7.75
N ASP A 6 12.90 5.78 8.02
CA ASP A 6 12.19 5.97 9.28
C ASP A 6 10.73 6.35 8.98
N ALA A 7 9.85 6.14 9.95
CA ALA A 7 8.42 6.33 9.74
C ALA A 7 8.03 7.79 9.47
N VAL A 8 8.76 8.77 10.03
CA VAL A 8 8.50 10.20 9.82
C VAL A 8 8.79 10.58 8.37
N SER A 9 9.94 10.18 7.84
CA SER A 9 10.32 10.40 6.45
C SER A 9 9.31 9.77 5.48
N VAL A 10 8.85 8.55 5.76
CA VAL A 10 7.85 7.84 4.93
C VAL A 10 6.52 8.59 4.92
N VAL A 11 6.00 8.98 6.09
CA VAL A 11 4.73 9.71 6.19
C VAL A 11 4.83 11.09 5.56
N TRP A 12 5.94 11.81 5.77
CA TRP A 12 6.17 13.11 5.13
C TRP A 12 6.16 12.99 3.60
N PHE A 13 6.83 11.96 3.07
CA PHE A 13 6.87 11.69 1.64
C PHE A 13 5.46 11.45 1.08
N HIS A 14 4.67 10.55 1.70
CA HIS A 14 3.29 10.29 1.28
C HIS A 14 2.42 11.56 1.33
N ASP A 15 2.45 12.30 2.44
CA ASP A 15 1.64 13.51 2.62
C ASP A 15 2.06 14.63 1.65
N ARG A 16 3.31 14.66 1.20
CA ARG A 16 3.80 15.58 0.16
C ARG A 16 3.24 15.22 -1.21
N GLN A 17 3.36 13.96 -1.63
CA GLN A 17 2.87 13.50 -2.94
C GLN A 17 1.37 13.79 -3.13
N LEU A 18 0.57 13.60 -2.07
CA LEU A 18 -0.88 13.89 -2.07
C LEU A 18 -1.25 15.37 -2.24
N ARG A 19 -0.29 16.29 -2.12
CA ARG A 19 -0.51 17.73 -2.39
C ARG A 19 -0.23 18.09 -3.85
N GLU A 20 0.41 17.21 -4.61
CA GLU A 20 0.71 17.44 -6.02
C GLU A 20 -0.55 17.23 -6.86
N ARG A 21 -0.86 18.20 -7.74
CA ARG A 21 -2.12 18.23 -8.48
C ARG A 21 -2.32 17.01 -9.40
N ASP A 22 -1.24 16.56 -10.02
CA ASP A 22 -1.28 15.53 -11.07
C ASP A 22 -0.89 14.13 -10.54
N TRP A 23 -0.52 14.02 -9.26
CA TRP A 23 -0.32 12.74 -8.59
C TRP A 23 -1.65 12.00 -8.46
N PRO A 24 -1.73 10.66 -8.63
CA PRO A 24 -0.66 9.71 -8.90
C PRO A 24 -0.47 9.41 -10.40
N VAL A 25 -1.11 10.16 -11.30
CA VAL A 25 -1.07 9.88 -12.76
C VAL A 25 0.31 10.22 -13.31
N MET A 26 0.82 11.40 -12.97
CA MET A 26 2.22 11.78 -13.14
C MET A 26 2.92 11.55 -11.80
N SER A 27 3.88 10.63 -11.75
CA SER A 27 4.92 10.68 -10.71
C SER A 27 6.14 11.34 -11.34
N GLN A 28 6.80 12.22 -10.60
CA GLN A 28 8.07 12.82 -10.99
C GLN A 28 9.22 11.79 -11.06
N GLY A 29 8.93 10.49 -10.85
CA GLY A 29 9.94 9.47 -10.59
C GLY A 29 10.51 9.64 -9.18
N ALA A 30 11.26 8.64 -8.71
CA ALA A 30 11.84 8.64 -7.39
C ALA A 30 12.44 10.02 -7.03
N GLY A 31 11.94 10.62 -5.95
CA GLY A 31 12.65 11.72 -5.29
C GLY A 31 14.11 11.33 -4.99
N PRO A 32 14.98 12.28 -4.66
CA PRO A 32 16.43 12.11 -4.72
C PRO A 32 16.92 10.91 -3.89
N GLY A 33 17.22 9.79 -4.55
CA GLY A 33 17.76 8.59 -3.91
C GLY A 33 17.22 7.30 -4.50
N GLY A 34 17.96 6.68 -5.44
CA GLY A 34 17.71 5.29 -5.82
C GLY A 34 17.76 4.34 -4.61
N GLY A 35 17.20 3.13 -4.75
CA GLY A 35 17.10 2.15 -3.67
C GLY A 35 15.65 2.01 -3.17
N VAL A 36 15.48 1.78 -1.86
CA VAL A 36 14.17 1.48 -1.26
C VAL A 36 13.12 2.58 -1.52
N TRP A 37 13.52 3.84 -1.60
CA TRP A 37 12.62 4.97 -1.84
C TRP A 37 11.93 4.95 -3.21
N ALA A 38 12.55 4.34 -4.22
CA ALA A 38 11.91 4.13 -5.51
C ALA A 38 10.71 3.18 -5.38
N TRP A 39 10.85 2.12 -4.58
CA TRP A 39 9.77 1.18 -4.31
C TRP A 39 8.69 1.76 -3.39
N ILE A 40 9.06 2.66 -2.46
CA ILE A 40 8.09 3.41 -1.65
C ILE A 40 7.25 4.35 -2.52
N ASP A 41 7.86 5.07 -3.48
CA ASP A 41 7.12 5.89 -4.45
C ASP A 41 6.18 5.04 -5.31
N ASP A 42 6.67 3.95 -5.89
CA ASP A 42 5.84 3.04 -6.67
C ASP A 42 4.67 2.48 -5.85
N ASN A 43 4.92 2.02 -4.62
CA ASN A 43 3.88 1.54 -3.72
C ASN A 43 2.80 2.61 -3.47
N HIS A 44 3.22 3.84 -3.14
CA HIS A 44 2.27 4.91 -2.85
C HIS A 44 1.49 5.32 -4.09
N ARG A 45 2.16 5.44 -5.24
CA ARG A 45 1.54 5.74 -6.53
C ARG A 45 0.51 4.68 -6.92
N TYR A 46 0.84 3.39 -6.81
CA TYR A 46 -0.11 2.32 -7.16
C TYR A 46 -1.28 2.24 -6.19
N ASN A 47 -1.09 2.55 -4.91
CA ASN A 47 -2.20 2.74 -3.97
C ASN A 47 -3.12 3.89 -4.40
N GLY A 48 -2.56 5.03 -4.83
CA GLY A 48 -3.36 6.16 -5.32
C GLY A 48 -4.12 5.85 -6.61
N LEU A 49 -3.48 5.16 -7.57
CA LEU A 49 -4.14 4.72 -8.80
C LEU A 49 -5.25 3.70 -8.51
N LEU A 50 -5.00 2.75 -7.62
CA LEU A 50 -5.98 1.77 -7.16
C LEU A 50 -7.19 2.46 -6.52
N TRP A 51 -6.95 3.43 -5.62
CA TRP A 51 -8.01 4.22 -4.99
C TRP A 51 -8.91 4.90 -6.03
N ARG A 52 -8.31 5.58 -7.02
CA ARG A 52 -9.05 6.28 -8.08
C ARG A 52 -9.92 5.33 -8.90
N GLU A 53 -9.39 4.17 -9.27
CA GLU A 53 -10.15 3.20 -10.05
C GLU A 53 -11.26 2.53 -9.23
N GLU A 54 -11.05 2.30 -7.93
CA GLU A 54 -12.13 1.83 -7.05
C GLU A 54 -13.27 2.85 -6.94
N ASP A 55 -12.97 4.14 -6.76
CA ASP A 55 -13.98 5.19 -6.75
C ASP A 55 -14.72 5.28 -8.10
N ARG A 56 -13.99 5.18 -9.22
CA ARG A 56 -14.56 5.17 -10.57
C ARG A 56 -15.49 3.98 -10.79
N ALA A 57 -15.11 2.80 -10.32
CA ALA A 57 -15.88 1.56 -10.49
C ALA A 57 -17.16 1.51 -9.63
N ARG A 58 -17.27 2.33 -8.58
CA ARG A 58 -18.47 2.42 -7.72
C ARG A 58 -19.55 3.35 -8.26
N ARG A 59 -19.26 4.08 -9.35
CA ARG A 59 -20.25 4.94 -10.03
C ARG A 59 -21.38 4.10 -10.62
N LEU A 60 -22.61 4.60 -10.48
CA LEU A 60 -23.81 3.96 -11.05
C LEU A 60 -24.18 4.52 -12.44
N ASP A 61 -23.54 5.60 -12.85
CA ASP A 61 -23.80 6.34 -14.08
C ASP A 61 -22.79 6.00 -15.20
N VAL A 62 -22.14 4.83 -15.12
CA VAL A 62 -21.17 4.36 -16.12
C VAL A 62 -21.64 3.05 -16.78
N PRO A 63 -21.33 2.83 -18.08
CA PRO A 63 -21.66 1.58 -18.76
C PRO A 63 -20.95 0.36 -18.13
N PRO A 64 -21.55 -0.85 -18.20
CA PRO A 64 -20.91 -2.08 -17.70
C PRO A 64 -19.53 -2.37 -18.30
N ALA A 65 -19.29 -1.97 -19.55
CA ALA A 65 -17.99 -2.13 -20.20
C ALA A 65 -16.89 -1.32 -19.50
N GLU A 66 -17.20 -0.13 -18.97
CA GLU A 66 -16.26 0.68 -18.19
C GLU A 66 -15.96 0.03 -16.83
N ILE A 67 -16.95 -0.60 -16.19
CA ILE A 67 -16.74 -1.35 -14.94
C ILE A 67 -15.79 -2.53 -15.16
N ALA A 68 -15.97 -3.28 -16.26
CA ALA A 68 -15.08 -4.39 -16.61
C ALA A 68 -13.65 -3.92 -16.91
N ALA A 69 -13.49 -2.80 -17.62
CA ALA A 69 -12.18 -2.19 -17.86
C ALA A 69 -11.53 -1.71 -16.55
N GLY A 70 -12.30 -1.06 -15.68
CA GLY A 70 -11.86 -0.62 -14.35
C GLY A 70 -11.40 -1.79 -13.48
N LYS A 71 -12.13 -2.92 -13.49
CA LYS A 71 -11.72 -4.13 -12.75
C LYS A 71 -10.34 -4.64 -13.17
N ARG A 72 -10.04 -4.63 -14.47
CA ARG A 72 -8.71 -5.03 -14.99
C ARG A 72 -7.61 -4.08 -14.51
N LEU A 73 -7.89 -2.78 -14.43
CA LEU A 73 -6.95 -1.79 -13.89
C LEU A 73 -6.75 -1.99 -12.39
N ILE A 74 -7.82 -2.19 -11.62
CA ILE A 74 -7.79 -2.51 -10.18
C ILE A 74 -6.90 -3.72 -9.93
N ASP A 75 -7.09 -4.81 -10.66
CA ASP A 75 -6.30 -6.04 -10.50
C ASP A 75 -4.81 -5.79 -10.80
N ARG A 76 -4.52 -5.05 -11.87
CA ARG A 76 -3.16 -4.68 -12.25
C ARG A 76 -2.49 -3.80 -11.20
N TYR A 77 -3.15 -2.76 -10.71
CA TYR A 77 -2.58 -1.84 -9.72
C TYR A 77 -2.42 -2.52 -8.36
N ASN A 78 -3.35 -3.38 -7.98
CA ASN A 78 -3.22 -4.21 -6.79
C ASN A 78 -2.01 -5.15 -6.88
N GLN A 79 -1.74 -5.76 -8.04
CA GLN A 79 -0.54 -6.57 -8.23
C GLN A 79 0.71 -5.72 -8.10
N LYS A 80 0.80 -4.60 -8.83
CA LYS A 80 1.96 -3.72 -8.80
C LYS A 80 2.26 -3.11 -7.42
N ARG A 81 1.21 -2.80 -6.65
CA ARG A 81 1.34 -2.39 -5.24
C ARG A 81 2.02 -3.48 -4.42
N ASN A 82 1.60 -4.72 -4.57
CA ASN A 82 2.14 -5.85 -3.81
C ASN A 82 3.58 -6.16 -4.25
N ASP A 83 3.87 -6.08 -5.56
CA ASP A 83 5.24 -6.21 -6.08
C ASP A 83 6.16 -5.16 -5.45
N ALA A 84 5.70 -3.91 -5.30
CA ALA A 84 6.46 -2.85 -4.64
C ALA A 84 6.66 -3.11 -3.14
N VAL A 85 5.67 -3.69 -2.44
CA VAL A 85 5.83 -4.12 -1.04
C VAL A 85 6.93 -5.17 -0.92
N GLU A 86 6.90 -6.20 -1.76
CA GLU A 86 7.91 -7.25 -1.78
C GLU A 86 9.29 -6.68 -2.08
N ALA A 87 9.40 -5.72 -3.02
CA ALA A 87 10.67 -5.08 -3.35
C ALA A 87 11.22 -4.17 -2.22
N ILE A 88 10.35 -3.50 -1.46
CA ILE A 88 10.76 -2.79 -0.22
C ILE A 88 11.36 -3.79 0.76
N ASP A 89 10.67 -4.89 1.03
CA ASP A 89 11.11 -5.92 1.97
C ASP A 89 12.43 -6.56 1.53
N GLU A 90 12.59 -6.91 0.25
CA GLU A 90 13.83 -7.43 -0.31
C GLU A 90 15.00 -6.46 -0.11
N THR A 91 14.77 -5.17 -0.38
CA THR A 91 15.81 -4.14 -0.23
C THR A 91 16.24 -3.99 1.23
N LEU A 92 15.28 -3.99 2.16
CA LEU A 92 15.56 -3.87 3.59
C LEU A 92 16.24 -5.13 4.15
N LEU A 93 15.78 -6.32 3.77
CA LEU A 93 16.41 -7.58 4.17
C LEU A 93 17.83 -7.72 3.61
N ALA A 94 18.09 -7.24 2.40
CA ALA A 94 19.45 -7.19 1.85
C ALA A 94 20.39 -6.33 2.70
N CYS A 95 19.89 -5.24 3.30
CA CYS A 95 20.68 -4.41 4.23
C CYS A 95 20.90 -5.05 5.60
N LEU A 96 20.07 -6.05 5.96
CA LEU A 96 20.16 -6.78 7.22
C LEU A 96 20.91 -8.12 7.09
N ASN A 97 21.46 -8.43 5.91
CA ASN A 97 22.04 -9.74 5.60
C ASN A 97 23.23 -10.15 6.49
N GLN A 98 23.94 -9.18 7.07
CA GLN A 98 25.07 -9.39 8.00
C GLN A 98 24.64 -9.35 9.48
N VAL A 99 23.38 -9.04 9.78
CA VAL A 99 22.88 -9.00 11.15
C VAL A 99 22.62 -10.42 11.64
N VAL A 100 23.32 -10.82 12.70
CA VAL A 100 23.10 -12.10 13.36
C VAL A 100 21.94 -11.96 14.34
N CYS A 101 20.90 -12.78 14.17
CA CYS A 101 19.78 -12.82 15.11
C CYS A 101 20.25 -13.31 16.48
N GLN A 102 19.90 -12.57 17.53
CA GLN A 102 20.19 -12.92 18.91
C GLN A 102 19.34 -14.14 19.34
N PRO A 103 19.80 -14.95 20.30
CA PRO A 103 18.95 -15.97 20.92
C PRO A 103 17.66 -15.33 21.46
N GLY A 104 16.51 -15.86 21.04
CA GLY A 104 15.20 -15.33 21.43
C GLY A 104 14.70 -14.16 20.57
N ALA A 105 15.36 -13.81 19.47
CA ALA A 105 14.86 -12.81 18.54
C ALA A 105 13.41 -13.11 18.11
N ARG A 106 12.54 -12.12 18.22
CA ARG A 106 11.11 -12.30 17.92
C ARG A 106 10.86 -12.25 16.41
N LEU A 107 10.02 -13.14 15.90
CA LEU A 107 9.47 -13.02 14.55
C LEU A 107 8.36 -11.95 14.56
N SER A 108 8.48 -10.94 13.70
CA SER A 108 7.39 -10.02 13.40
C SER A 108 6.42 -10.67 12.41
N SER A 109 5.12 -10.62 12.72
CA SER A 109 4.06 -11.10 11.81
C SER A 109 3.89 -10.22 10.59
N GLU A 110 4.16 -8.92 10.73
CA GLU A 110 4.16 -7.97 9.62
C GLU A 110 5.59 -7.64 9.20
N THR A 111 5.77 -7.46 7.89
CA THR A 111 7.03 -6.98 7.30
C THR A 111 7.08 -5.46 7.29
N ALA A 112 8.28 -4.90 7.16
CA ALA A 112 8.44 -3.44 7.08
C ALA A 112 7.75 -2.84 5.85
N GLY A 113 7.84 -3.50 4.70
CA GLY A 113 7.14 -3.13 3.47
C GLY A 113 5.62 -3.13 3.62
N ALA A 114 5.05 -4.11 4.33
CA ALA A 114 3.62 -4.14 4.61
C ALA A 114 3.18 -2.98 5.53
N MET A 115 4.00 -2.61 6.52
CA MET A 115 3.74 -1.44 7.36
C MET A 115 3.80 -0.14 6.54
N VAL A 116 4.77 -0.01 5.63
CA VAL A 116 4.87 1.15 4.71
C VAL A 116 3.64 1.25 3.79
N ASP A 117 3.16 0.14 3.23
CA ASP A 117 1.93 0.10 2.42
C ASP A 117 0.70 0.58 3.20
N ARG A 118 0.57 0.11 4.45
CA ARG A 118 -0.51 0.54 5.34
C ARG A 118 -0.40 2.02 5.70
N LEU A 119 0.81 2.57 5.88
CA LEU A 119 1.02 4.01 6.06
C LEU A 119 0.57 4.80 4.81
N SER A 120 0.86 4.30 3.61
CA SER A 120 0.39 4.88 2.34
C SER A 120 -1.14 4.89 2.26
N ILE A 121 -1.81 3.79 2.60
CA ILE A 121 -3.28 3.69 2.64
C ILE A 121 -3.88 4.65 3.68
N LEU A 122 -3.25 4.76 4.86
CA LEU A 122 -3.69 5.70 5.90
C LEU A 122 -3.52 7.15 5.42
N ALA A 123 -2.46 7.49 4.70
CA ALA A 123 -2.28 8.82 4.13
C ALA A 123 -3.42 9.19 3.16
N LEU A 124 -3.79 8.28 2.25
CA LEU A 124 -4.95 8.45 1.35
C LEU A 124 -6.26 8.66 2.12
N LYS A 125 -6.53 7.80 3.10
CA LYS A 125 -7.73 7.90 3.95
C LYS A 125 -7.79 9.23 4.71
N ILE A 126 -6.67 9.65 5.30
CA ILE A 126 -6.55 10.91 6.04
C ILE A 126 -6.77 12.09 5.10
N HIS A 127 -6.16 12.09 3.91
CA HIS A 127 -6.32 13.15 2.92
C HIS A 127 -7.80 13.34 2.53
N HIS A 128 -8.48 12.27 2.14
CA HIS A 128 -9.90 12.35 1.75
C HIS A 128 -10.82 12.62 2.94
N MET A 129 -10.54 12.08 4.13
CA MET A 129 -11.34 12.33 5.33
C MET A 129 -11.23 13.78 5.80
N ARG A 130 -10.04 14.41 5.69
CA ARG A 130 -9.87 15.85 5.97
C ARG A 130 -10.77 16.69 5.09
N ALA A 131 -10.83 16.39 3.79
CA ALA A 131 -11.71 17.10 2.86
C ALA A 131 -13.20 16.97 3.24
N GLN A 132 -13.64 15.79 3.72
CA GLN A 132 -15.02 15.61 4.21
C GLN A 132 -15.29 16.34 5.52
N ALA A 133 -14.35 16.31 6.47
CA ALA A 133 -14.48 17.03 7.75
C ALA A 133 -14.51 18.55 7.57
N GLN A 134 -13.98 19.07 6.46
CA GLN A 134 -13.95 20.51 6.13
C GLN A 134 -15.02 20.94 5.12
N ARG A 135 -15.96 20.05 4.78
CA ARG A 135 -16.97 20.31 3.75
C ARG A 135 -17.99 21.34 4.24
N ALA A 136 -17.86 22.58 3.75
CA ALA A 136 -18.71 23.72 4.16
C ALA A 136 -20.22 23.52 3.92
N ALA A 137 -20.60 22.68 2.95
CA ALA A 137 -22.01 22.42 2.60
C ALA A 137 -22.62 21.20 3.34
N ALA A 138 -21.92 20.62 4.32
CA ALA A 138 -22.41 19.49 5.11
C ALA A 138 -23.08 19.98 6.40
N ASP A 139 -24.02 19.19 6.93
CA ASP A 139 -24.59 19.45 8.25
C ASP A 139 -23.56 19.22 9.38
N GLU A 140 -23.86 19.77 10.56
CA GLU A 140 -22.95 19.71 11.71
C GLU A 140 -22.67 18.28 12.18
N ASP A 141 -23.64 17.38 12.05
CA ASP A 141 -23.50 15.99 12.48
C ASP A 141 -22.57 15.20 11.55
N HIS A 142 -22.63 15.48 10.26
CA HIS A 142 -21.68 14.96 9.28
C HIS A 142 -20.25 15.43 9.59
N VAL A 143 -20.06 16.73 9.82
CA VAL A 143 -18.74 17.30 10.16
C VAL A 143 -18.19 16.67 11.44
N ARG A 144 -19.03 16.53 12.48
CA ARG A 144 -18.67 15.89 13.75
C ARG A 144 -18.28 14.42 13.55
N ALA A 145 -19.06 13.67 12.79
CA ALA A 145 -18.80 12.25 12.50
C ALA A 145 -17.51 12.05 11.67
N CYS A 146 -17.27 12.90 10.67
CA CYS A 146 -16.04 12.86 9.87
C CYS A 146 -14.81 13.28 10.69
N THR A 147 -14.96 14.24 11.60
CA THR A 147 -13.87 14.67 12.51
C THR A 147 -13.46 13.52 13.44
N GLY A 148 -14.42 12.84 14.08
CA GLY A 148 -14.10 11.68 14.92
C GLY A 148 -13.45 10.51 14.15
N LYS A 149 -13.83 10.31 12.87
CA LYS A 149 -13.16 9.34 11.99
C LYS A 149 -11.72 9.77 11.66
N LEU A 150 -11.51 11.06 11.39
CA LEU A 150 -10.20 11.62 11.11
C LEU A 150 -9.25 11.44 12.31
N GLU A 151 -9.71 11.75 13.52
CA GLU A 151 -8.92 11.56 14.75
C GLU A 151 -8.47 10.11 14.91
N ARG A 152 -9.38 9.14 14.71
CA ARG A 152 -9.03 7.71 14.75
C ARG A 152 -7.99 7.33 13.70
N LEU A 153 -8.10 7.86 12.47
CA LEU A 153 -7.12 7.60 11.42
C LEU A 153 -5.74 8.18 11.77
N LEU A 154 -5.69 9.35 12.41
CA LEU A 154 -4.45 9.96 12.87
C LEU A 154 -3.80 9.14 13.98
N THR A 155 -4.57 8.64 14.95
CA THR A 155 -4.07 7.70 15.98
C THR A 155 -3.52 6.43 15.35
N GLN A 156 -4.26 5.79 14.44
CA GLN A 156 -3.79 4.58 13.75
C GLN A 156 -2.48 4.79 12.99
N ARG A 157 -2.30 5.97 12.38
CA ARG A 157 -1.05 6.32 11.70
C ARG A 157 0.10 6.46 12.68
N GLN A 158 -0.11 7.13 13.82
CA GLN A 158 0.92 7.32 14.85
C GLN A 158 1.35 5.98 15.48
N ASP A 159 0.39 5.11 15.78
CA ASP A 159 0.68 3.77 16.31
C ASP A 159 1.50 2.96 15.31
N LEU A 160 1.10 2.97 14.02
CA LEU A 160 1.81 2.23 12.98
C LEU A 160 3.21 2.79 12.70
N MET A 161 3.40 4.11 12.76
CA MET A 161 4.73 4.71 12.67
C MET A 161 5.63 4.20 13.79
N SER A 162 5.13 4.16 15.02
CA SER A 162 5.88 3.67 16.18
C SER A 162 6.25 2.19 16.05
N CYS A 163 5.33 1.37 15.53
CA CYS A 163 5.58 -0.04 15.24
C CYS A 163 6.65 -0.25 14.15
N LEU A 164 6.64 0.58 13.09
CA LEU A 164 7.62 0.51 12.01
C LEU A 164 9.02 0.85 12.53
N ASP A 165 9.17 1.97 13.24
CA ASP A 165 10.46 2.39 13.79
C ASP A 165 11.01 1.35 14.78
N LEU A 166 10.15 0.79 15.64
CA LEU A 166 10.53 -0.28 16.57
C LEU A 166 11.01 -1.53 15.82
N LEU A 167 10.26 -1.99 14.81
CA LEU A 167 10.64 -3.17 14.01
C LEU A 167 11.99 -2.95 13.34
N LEU A 168 12.21 -1.80 12.72
CA LEU A 168 13.47 -1.49 12.04
C LEU A 168 14.64 -1.41 13.02
N ALA A 169 14.44 -0.81 14.20
CA ALA A 169 15.47 -0.73 15.24
C ALA A 169 15.83 -2.11 15.80
N GLU A 170 14.83 -2.90 16.20
CA GLU A 170 15.04 -4.25 16.73
C GLU A 170 15.65 -5.19 15.66
N ALA A 171 15.25 -5.05 14.40
CA ALA A 171 15.83 -5.83 13.30
C ALA A 171 17.31 -5.52 13.09
N ARG A 172 17.71 -4.24 13.16
CA ARG A 172 19.13 -3.84 13.11
C ARG A 172 19.93 -4.34 14.30
N ALA A 173 19.31 -4.43 15.48
CA ALA A 173 19.93 -4.96 16.68
C ALA A 173 19.97 -6.50 16.74
N GLY A 174 19.34 -7.20 15.77
CA GLY A 174 19.18 -8.65 15.78
C GLY A 174 18.19 -9.16 16.84
N GLN A 175 17.35 -8.28 17.40
CA GLN A 175 16.35 -8.59 18.43
C GLN A 175 14.98 -8.98 17.84
N ALA A 176 14.71 -8.57 16.60
CA ALA A 176 13.56 -8.98 15.83
C ALA A 176 13.98 -9.33 14.40
N TYR A 177 13.11 -10.02 13.68
CA TYR A 177 13.27 -10.25 12.25
C TYR A 177 11.90 -10.41 11.59
N PHE A 178 11.86 -10.25 10.28
CA PHE A 178 10.66 -10.51 9.47
C PHE A 178 11.06 -11.34 8.25
N LYS A 179 10.08 -12.02 7.64
CA LYS A 179 10.31 -12.91 6.50
C LYS A 179 9.51 -12.44 5.30
N LEU A 180 10.14 -12.51 4.13
CA LEU A 180 9.45 -12.31 2.86
C LEU A 180 8.67 -13.57 2.50
N TYR A 181 7.35 -13.47 2.46
CA TYR A 181 6.47 -14.47 1.88
C TYR A 181 5.86 -13.89 0.61
N ARG A 182 6.33 -14.35 -0.56
CA ARG A 182 5.79 -13.89 -1.84
C ARG A 182 4.33 -14.29 -1.99
N GLN A 183 3.52 -13.38 -2.49
CA GLN A 183 2.09 -13.65 -2.63
C GLN A 183 1.80 -14.64 -3.76
N PHE A 184 1.19 -15.76 -3.43
CA PHE A 184 0.68 -16.73 -4.40
C PHE A 184 -0.78 -16.42 -4.73
N LYS A 185 -1.02 -15.62 -5.78
CA LYS A 185 -2.38 -15.41 -6.31
C LYS A 185 -2.63 -16.33 -7.50
N MET A 186 -3.20 -17.51 -7.24
CA MET A 186 -3.48 -18.51 -8.28
C MET A 186 -4.31 -17.95 -9.45
N TYR A 187 -5.26 -17.05 -9.19
CA TYR A 187 -6.11 -16.48 -10.22
C TYR A 187 -5.42 -15.42 -11.09
N ASN A 188 -4.28 -14.87 -10.66
CA ASN A 188 -3.49 -13.94 -11.47
C ASN A 188 -2.48 -14.67 -12.36
N ASP A 189 -2.12 -15.91 -12.02
CA ASP A 189 -1.22 -16.73 -12.80
C ASP A 189 -1.98 -17.34 -13.99
N PRO A 190 -1.65 -16.98 -15.25
CA PRO A 190 -2.31 -17.53 -16.41
C PRO A 190 -2.20 -19.06 -16.50
N ALA A 191 -1.16 -19.67 -15.93
CA ALA A 191 -0.99 -21.12 -15.91
C ALA A 191 -1.94 -21.81 -14.91
N LEU A 192 -2.25 -21.16 -13.79
CA LEU A 192 -3.09 -21.71 -12.72
C LEU A 192 -4.57 -21.32 -12.85
N ASN A 193 -4.89 -20.27 -13.59
CA ASN A 193 -6.26 -19.83 -13.77
C ASN A 193 -6.94 -20.57 -14.95
N PRO A 194 -7.98 -21.39 -14.72
CA PRO A 194 -8.66 -22.15 -15.78
C PRO A 194 -9.28 -21.26 -16.88
N TYR A 195 -9.66 -20.03 -16.54
CA TYR A 195 -10.22 -19.07 -17.47
C TYR A 195 -9.15 -18.33 -18.30
N LEU A 196 -7.88 -18.39 -17.90
CA LEU A 196 -6.76 -17.78 -18.62
C LEU A 196 -5.91 -18.81 -19.38
N ASN A 197 -5.75 -20.03 -18.87
CA ASN A 197 -5.03 -21.13 -19.54
C ASN A 197 -5.84 -21.83 -20.65
N GLY A 198 -7.09 -21.41 -20.89
CA GLY A 198 -7.95 -21.99 -21.93
C GLY A 198 -8.62 -23.31 -21.54
N GLN A 199 -8.58 -23.74 -20.27
CA GLN A 199 -9.24 -24.95 -19.79
C GLN A 199 -10.68 -24.73 -19.27
N ALA A 200 -11.17 -23.50 -19.30
CA ALA A 200 -12.52 -23.18 -18.82
C ALA A 200 -13.62 -23.88 -19.66
N PRO A 201 -14.59 -24.57 -19.04
CA PRO A 201 -15.74 -25.12 -19.73
C PRO A 201 -16.54 -24.00 -20.41
N ARG A 202 -16.96 -24.22 -21.66
CA ARG A 202 -17.78 -23.27 -22.45
C ARG A 202 -19.10 -22.84 -21.77
N ASN A 203 -19.51 -23.52 -20.70
CA ASN A 203 -20.77 -23.31 -19.99
C ASN A 203 -20.63 -22.51 -18.68
N GLY A 204 -19.48 -21.88 -18.42
CA GLY A 204 -19.30 -20.96 -17.29
C GLY A 204 -19.22 -21.59 -15.90
N ARG A 205 -19.30 -22.93 -15.78
CA ARG A 205 -19.03 -23.63 -14.52
C ARG A 205 -17.54 -23.62 -14.24
N ALA A 206 -17.14 -23.06 -13.10
CA ALA A 206 -15.79 -23.24 -12.59
C ALA A 206 -15.56 -24.72 -12.31
N THR A 207 -14.53 -25.30 -12.91
CA THR A 207 -14.01 -26.61 -12.51
C THR A 207 -13.40 -26.46 -11.11
N PRO A 208 -13.70 -27.35 -10.15
CA PRO A 208 -13.18 -27.24 -8.79
C PRO A 208 -11.65 -27.35 -8.73
#